data_AF-A0A424YTD4-F1
#
_entry.id   AF-A0A424YTD4-F1
#
_cell.length_a   1.000
_cell.length_b   1.000
_cell.length_c   1.000
_cell.angle_alpha   90.00
_cell.angle_beta   90.00
_cell.angle_gamma   90.00
#
_symmetry.space_group_name_H-M   'P 1'
#
loop_
_entity.id
_entity.type
_entity.pdbx_description
1 polymer ?
#
loop_
_entity_poly.entity_id
_entity_poly.type
_entity_poly.pdbx_seq_one_letter_code
_entity_poly.pdbx_strand_id
1 'polypeptide(L)' 'MPVRIIFDDILVNIDPARRKNAYDAIADLAETCQVLSSTCHPETVRDLTEAVPGAVVMEMGGLDRH' A
#
# COMPACT_ATOMS: atom_id res chain seq x y z
N MET A 1 11.00 19.02 4.17
CA MET A 1 9.77 18.32 4.64
C MET A 1 9.60 17.10 3.76
N PRO A 2 9.30 15.90 4.32
CA PRO A 2 9.10 14.71 3.50
C PRO A 2 7.85 14.87 2.62
N VAL A 3 7.92 14.38 1.39
CA VAL A 3 6.80 14.41 0.43
C VAL A 3 5.75 13.37 0.86
N ARG A 4 4.47 13.70 0.69
CA ARG A 4 3.36 12.77 0.91
C ARG A 4 2.91 12.15 -0.39
N ILE A 5 2.77 10.83 -0.40
CA ILE A 5 2.34 10.06 -1.57
C ILE A 5 1.16 9.20 -1.14
N ILE A 6 0.08 9.26 -1.91
CA ILE A 6 -1.15 8.52 -1.66
C ILE A 6 -1.37 7.57 -2.82
N PHE A 7 -1.44 6.28 -2.51
CA PHE A 7 -1.80 5.23 -3.44
C PHE A 7 -3.21 4.74 -3.08
N ASP A 8 -4.12 4.74 -4.05
CA ASP A 8 -5.49 4.26 -3.87
C ASP A 8 -5.78 3.16 -4.89
N ASP A 9 -5.70 1.90 -4.44
CA ASP A 9 -5.96 0.69 -5.23
C ASP A 9 -5.22 0.63 -6.60
N ILE A 10 -4.03 1.24 -6.70
CA ILE A 10 -3.32 1.36 -7.98
C ILE A 10 -2.68 0.06 -8.49
N LEU A 11 -2.58 -0.98 -7.66
CA LEU A 11 -1.86 -2.23 -7.98
C LEU A 11 -2.79 -3.38 -8.41
N VAL A 12 -4.10 -3.18 -8.41
CA VAL A 12 -5.10 -4.24 -8.64
C VAL A 12 -5.05 -4.84 -10.04
N ASN A 13 -4.63 -4.04 -11.04
CA ASN A 13 -4.55 -4.47 -12.44
C ASN A 13 -3.14 -4.92 -12.87
N ILE A 14 -2.18 -4.99 -11.94
CA ILE A 14 -0.80 -5.40 -12.24
C ILE A 14 -0.71 -6.92 -12.16
N ASP A 15 -0.08 -7.54 -13.17
CA ASP A 15 0.12 -8.99 -13.16
C ASP A 15 0.99 -9.44 -11.96
N PRO A 16 0.76 -10.65 -11.42
CA PRO A 16 1.43 -11.10 -10.20
C PRO A 16 2.96 -11.04 -10.24
N ALA A 17 3.57 -11.25 -11.41
CA ALA A 17 5.02 -11.21 -11.56
C ALA A 17 5.57 -9.79 -11.42
N ARG A 18 4.87 -8.79 -11.95
CA ARG A 18 5.25 -7.37 -11.80
C ARG A 18 4.86 -6.77 -10.46
N ARG A 19 3.86 -7.34 -9.80
CA ARG A 19 3.32 -6.81 -8.54
C ARG A 19 4.37 -6.77 -7.42
N LYS A 20 5.23 -7.80 -7.34
CA LYS A 20 6.35 -7.82 -6.39
C LYS A 20 7.29 -6.63 -6.56
N ASN A 21 7.74 -6.36 -7.78
CA ASN A 21 8.64 -5.24 -8.06
C ASN A 21 8.00 -3.88 -7.71
N ALA A 22 6.67 -3.76 -7.83
CA ALA A 22 5.96 -2.55 -7.44
C ALA A 22 5.97 -2.35 -5.91
N TYR A 23 5.81 -3.42 -5.13
CA TYR A 23 5.92 -3.34 -3.67
C TYR A 23 7.34 -3.00 -3.20
N ASP A 24 8.36 -3.60 -3.82
CA ASP A 24 9.76 -3.27 -3.52
C ASP A 24 10.03 -1.77 -3.79
N ALA A 25 9.52 -1.23 -4.90
CA ALA A 25 9.63 0.20 -5.20
C ALA A 25 8.87 1.10 -4.22
N ILE A 26 7.71 0.65 -3.70
CA ILE A 26 6.98 1.36 -2.65
C ILE A 26 7.75 1.35 -1.32
N ALA A 27 8.42 0.24 -1.00
CA ALA A 27 9.29 0.13 0.16
C ALA A 27 10.44 1.13 0.09
N ASP A 28 11.16 1.17 -1.04
CA ASP A 28 12.23 2.15 -1.28
C ASP A 28 11.73 3.61 -1.15
N LEU A 29 10.52 3.87 -1.62
CA LEU A 29 9.90 5.19 -1.54
C LEU A 29 9.56 5.58 -0.09
N ALA A 30 9.12 4.62 0.72
CA ALA A 30 8.76 4.83 2.13
C ALA A 30 9.95 5.22 3.01
N GLU A 31 11.19 4.92 2.59
CA GLU A 31 12.41 5.35 3.29
C GLU A 31 12.61 6.88 3.27
N THR A 32 12.00 7.58 2.31
CA THR A 32 12.21 9.04 2.12
C THR A 32 10.91 9.85 2.05
N CYS A 33 9.77 9.19 1.85
CA CYS A 33 8.46 9.80 1.73
C CYS A 33 7.47 9.23 2.75
N GLN A 34 6.48 10.04 3.14
CA GLN A 34 5.33 9.51 3.87
C GLN A 34 4.36 8.90 2.87
N VAL A 35 4.27 7.57 2.86
CA VAL A 35 3.39 6.82 1.96
C VAL A 35 2.12 6.39 2.70
N LEU A 36 0.95 6.67 2.11
CA LEU A 36 -0.33 6.12 2.51
C LEU A 36 -0.86 5.27 1.35
N SER A 37 -1.17 4.01 1.61
CA SER A 37 -1.75 3.10 0.62
C SER A 37 -3.09 2.59 1.13
N SER A 38 -4.17 2.90 0.41
CA SER A 38 -5.51 2.34 0.65
C SER A 38 -5.79 1.20 -0.34
N THR A 39 -6.45 0.17 0.16
CA THR A 39 -6.90 -0.95 -0.66
C THR A 39 -8.09 -1.65 -0.04
N CYS A 40 -8.95 -2.22 -0.89
CA CYS A 40 -9.96 -3.19 -0.47
C CYS A 40 -9.52 -4.66 -0.62
N HIS A 41 -8.29 -4.90 -1.08
CA HIS A 41 -7.77 -6.23 -1.42
C HIS A 41 -6.85 -6.76 -0.31
N PRO A 42 -7.23 -7.83 0.43
CA PRO A 42 -6.41 -8.39 1.51
C PRO A 42 -5.03 -8.88 1.06
N GLU A 43 -4.92 -9.35 -0.18
CA GLU A 43 -3.64 -9.74 -0.77
C GLU A 43 -2.67 -8.56 -0.91
N THR A 44 -3.18 -7.36 -1.18
CA THR A 44 -2.36 -6.16 -1.27
C THR A 44 -1.85 -5.74 0.09
N VAL A 45 -2.66 -5.85 1.14
CA VAL A 45 -2.21 -5.63 2.52
C VAL A 45 -1.09 -6.60 2.88
N ARG A 46 -1.29 -7.90 2.66
CA ARG A 46 -0.28 -8.93 2.94
C ARG A 46 1.03 -8.63 2.23
N ASP A 47 0.99 -8.46 0.90
CA ASP A 47 2.18 -8.29 0.09
C ASP A 47 2.92 -6.96 0.43
N LEU A 48 2.20 -5.87 0.74
CA LEU A 48 2.80 -4.61 1.21
C LEU A 48 3.45 -4.76 2.59
N THR A 49 2.80 -5.44 3.53
CA THR A 49 3.38 -5.65 4.88
C THR A 49 4.58 -6.60 4.87
N GLU A 50 4.67 -7.49 3.88
CA GLU A 50 5.85 -8.30 3.65
C GLU A 50 7.02 -7.46 3.11
N ALA A 51 6.75 -6.57 2.14
CA ALA A 51 7.76 -5.67 1.57
C ALA A 51 8.18 -4.55 2.55
N VAL A 52 7.27 -4.11 3.42
CA VAL A 52 7.48 -3.04 4.41
C VAL A 52 7.09 -3.55 5.79
N PRO A 53 7.98 -4.28 6.50
CA PRO A 53 7.66 -4.86 7.81
C PRO A 53 7.27 -3.85 8.89
N GLY A 54 7.62 -2.57 8.71
CA GLY A 54 7.24 -1.47 9.60
C GLY A 54 5.90 -0.80 9.25
N ALA A 55 5.19 -1.25 8.22
CA ALA A 55 3.93 -0.66 7.81
C ALA A 55 2.85 -0.86 8.89
N VAL A 56 2.08 0.20 9.13
CA VAL A 56 0.92 0.15 10.02
C VAL A 56 -0.32 -0.09 9.18
N VAL A 57 -1.02 -1.20 9.46
CA VAL A 57 -2.32 -1.52 8.83
C VAL A 57 -3.44 -0.94 9.68
N MET A 58 -4.32 -0.18 9.05
CA MET A 58 -5.49 0.41 9.70
C MET A 58 -6.74 -0.03 8.93
N GLU A 59 -7.62 -0.77 9.60
CA GLU A 59 -8.93 -1.10 9.06
C GLU A 59 -9.82 0.15 9.06
N MET A 60 -10.34 0.50 7.89
CA MET A 60 -11.31 1.58 7.75
C MET A 60 -12.71 0.97 7.93
N GLY A 61 -13.33 1.23 9.08
CA GLY A 61 -14.68 0.77 9.40
C GLY A 61 -15.68 1.19 8.32
N GLY A 62 -16.66 0.31 8.04
CA GLY A 62 -17.64 0.46 6.98
C GLY A 62 -18.29 1.84 6.97
N LEU A 63 -18.51 2.36 5.77
CA LEU A 63 -19.39 3.50 5.55
C LEU A 63 -20.74 3.18 6.20
N ASP A 64 -20.96 3.63 7.43
CA ASP A 64 -22.28 3.75 8.03
C ASP A 64 -23.03 4.77 7.19
N ARG A 65 -23.61 4.28 6.08
CA ARG A 65 -24.57 5.02 5.27
C ARG A 65 -25.84 5.11 6.08
N HIS A 66 -25.89 6.07 6.99
CA HIS A 66 -27.13 6.59 7.55
C HIS A 66 -27.99 7.22 6.45
#